data_AF-A0A7Y5K9Q4-F1
#
_entry.id   AF-A0A7Y5K9Q4-F1
#
_cell.length_a   1.000
_cell.length_b   1.000
_cell.length_c   1.000
_cell.angle_alpha   90.00
_cell.angle_beta   90.00
_cell.angle_gamma   90.00
#
_symmetry.space_group_name_H-M   'P 1'
#
loop_
_entity.id
_entity.type
_entity.pdbx_description
1 polymer ?
#
loop_
_entity_poly.entity_id
_entity_poly.type
_entity_poly.pdbx_seq_one_letter_code
_entity_poly.pdbx_strand_id
1 'polypeptide(L)'
;MTSPENILALVYDFLKYLIPELAKYPRAQKFLLADRMQNLAHDLLEDIITAYYTKAGPDKCDRLRKANLKIEHLRYAARLSHDLKLCSKQTKRSSGSPLR
;
A
#
# COMPACT_ATOMS: atom_id res chain seq x y z
N MET A 1 -4.84 13.98 -20.75
CA MET A 1 -4.47 15.35 -20.33
C MET A 1 -4.18 15.29 -18.84
N THR A 2 -2.96 14.94 -18.47
CA THR A 2 -2.52 14.93 -17.07
C THR A 2 -2.28 16.37 -16.65
N SER A 3 -3.23 16.94 -15.91
CA SER A 3 -2.97 18.13 -15.10
C SER A 3 -1.73 17.89 -14.23
N PRO A 4 -1.01 18.91 -13.75
CA PRO A 4 0.03 18.71 -12.75
C PRO A 4 -0.64 18.17 -11.49
N GLU A 5 -0.78 16.84 -11.40
CA GLU A 5 -1.60 16.22 -10.39
C GLU A 5 -0.97 16.54 -9.05
N ASN A 6 -1.78 17.16 -8.18
CA ASN A 6 -1.38 17.47 -6.83
C ASN A 6 -0.88 16.16 -6.19
N ILE A 7 0.33 16.16 -5.65
CA ILE A 7 0.93 14.99 -5.00
C ILE A 7 -0.01 14.37 -3.95
N LEU A 8 -0.86 15.19 -3.30
CA LEU A 8 -1.89 14.72 -2.39
C LEU A 8 -2.95 13.85 -3.07
N ALA A 9 -3.41 14.25 -4.26
CA ALA A 9 -4.38 13.48 -5.04
C ALA A 9 -3.77 12.15 -5.48
N LEU A 10 -2.52 12.16 -5.96
CA LEU A 10 -1.80 10.95 -6.36
C LEU A 10 -1.65 9.95 -5.20
N VAL A 11 -1.24 10.41 -4.02
CA VAL A 11 -1.10 9.55 -2.84
C VAL A 11 -2.47 9.05 -2.37
N TYR A 12 -3.50 9.89 -2.40
CA TYR A 12 -4.86 9.49 -2.05
C TYR A 12 -5.41 8.42 -2.99
N ASP A 13 -5.22 8.57 -4.30
CA ASP A 13 -5.64 7.58 -5.29
C ASP A 13 -4.81 6.29 -5.19
N PHE A 14 -3.53 6.39 -4.83
CA PHE A 14 -2.74 5.22 -4.46
C PHE A 14 -3.33 4.47 -3.26
N LEU A 15 -3.77 5.15 -2.21
CA LEU A 15 -4.44 4.50 -1.06
C LEU A 15 -5.76 3.83 -1.49
N LYS A 16 -6.57 4.49 -2.32
CA LYS A 16 -7.80 3.91 -2.86
C LYS A 16 -7.54 2.63 -3.66
N TYR A 17 -6.42 2.57 -4.38
CA TYR A 17 -6.00 1.36 -5.08
C TYR A 17 -5.46 0.29 -4.12
N LEU A 18 -4.64 0.68 -3.16
CA LEU A 18 -3.93 -0.25 -2.28
C LEU A 18 -4.87 -0.99 -1.32
N ILE A 19 -5.77 -0.27 -0.63
CA ILE A 19 -6.67 -0.84 0.39
C ILE A 19 -7.49 -2.05 -0.13
N PRO A 20 -8.17 -1.99 -1.29
CA PRO A 20 -8.90 -3.14 -1.81
C PRO A 20 -7.99 -4.29 -2.27
N GLU A 21 -6.75 -4.03 -2.71
CA GLU A 21 -5.79 -5.10 -3.01
C GLU A 21 -5.34 -5.83 -1.74
N LEU A 22 -5.04 -5.08 -0.68
CA LEU A 22 -4.69 -5.62 0.63
C LEU A 22 -5.85 -6.41 1.26
N ALA A 23 -7.09 -6.02 0.99
CA ALA A 23 -8.27 -6.73 1.50
C ALA A 23 -8.40 -8.17 0.98
N LYS A 24 -7.79 -8.48 -0.18
CA LYS A 24 -7.81 -9.82 -0.83
C LYS A 24 -6.85 -10.82 -0.19
N TYR A 25 -5.97 -10.38 0.72
CA TYR A 25 -4.96 -11.26 1.30
C TYR A 25 -5.61 -12.37 2.16
N PRO A 26 -5.04 -13.58 2.19
CA PRO A 26 -5.49 -14.64 3.09
C PRO A 26 -5.49 -14.18 4.55
N ARG A 27 -6.48 -14.62 5.33
CA ARG A 27 -6.74 -14.15 6.71
C ARG A 27 -5.49 -14.18 7.60
N ALA A 28 -4.65 -15.19 7.49
CA ALA A 28 -3.41 -15.33 8.26
C ALA A 28 -2.38 -14.21 7.99
N GLN A 29 -2.34 -13.68 6.77
CA GLN A 29 -1.35 -12.70 6.33
C GLN A 29 -1.92 -11.28 6.24
N LYS A 30 -3.25 -11.17 6.22
CA LYS A 30 -3.97 -9.90 6.31
C LYS A 30 -3.64 -9.13 7.59
N PHE A 31 -3.56 -9.82 8.74
CA PHE A 31 -3.24 -9.17 10.01
C PHE A 31 -1.78 -8.76 10.18
N LEU A 32 -0.85 -9.35 9.41
CA LEU A 32 0.58 -9.08 9.57
C LEU A 32 1.12 -8.14 8.49
N LEU A 33 0.82 -8.44 7.23
CA LEU A 33 1.41 -7.73 6.09
C LEU A 33 0.47 -6.66 5.55
N ALA A 34 -0.81 -7.00 5.38
CA ALA A 34 -1.78 -6.04 4.86
C ALA A 34 -2.03 -4.87 5.84
N ASP A 35 -2.23 -5.17 7.13
CA ASP A 35 -2.41 -4.13 8.15
C ASP A 35 -1.19 -3.18 8.22
N ARG A 36 0.03 -3.76 8.23
CA ARG A 36 1.27 -2.98 8.23
C ARG A 36 1.42 -2.11 6.98
N MET A 37 1.11 -2.64 5.80
CA MET A 37 1.15 -1.87 4.55
C MET A 37 0.12 -0.75 4.54
N GLN A 38 -1.08 -0.99 5.08
CA GLN A 38 -2.11 0.04 5.18
C GLN A 38 -1.69 1.17 6.11
N ASN A 39 -1.14 0.84 7.29
CA ASN A 39 -0.61 1.84 8.22
C ASN A 39 0.53 2.65 7.59
N LEU A 40 1.49 2.00 6.91
CA LEU A 40 2.57 2.69 6.20
C LEU A 40 2.06 3.63 5.10
N ALA A 41 0.99 3.25 4.40
CA ALA A 41 0.37 4.09 3.37
C ALA A 41 -0.35 5.31 3.99
N HIS A 42 -1.02 5.13 5.13
CA HIS A 42 -1.59 6.26 5.88
C HIS A 42 -0.51 7.20 6.39
N ASP A 43 0.57 6.67 6.97
CA ASP A 43 1.71 7.46 7.44
C ASP A 43 2.40 8.22 6.29
N LEU A 44 2.41 7.65 5.08
CA LEU A 44 2.91 8.32 3.87
C LEU A 44 2.02 9.51 3.51
N LEU A 45 0.70 9.33 3.51
CA LEU A 45 -0.24 10.41 3.25
C LEU A 45 -0.08 11.56 4.26
N GLU A 46 0.10 11.24 5.53
CA GLU A 46 0.33 12.25 6.58
C GLU A 46 1.62 13.05 6.37
N ASP A 47 2.73 12.38 6.02
CA ASP A 47 4.00 13.06 5.72
C ASP A 47 3.85 14.01 4.52
N ILE A 48 3.14 13.58 3.48
CA ILE A 48 2.94 14.37 2.25
C ILE A 48 2.00 15.55 2.51
N ILE A 49 0.89 15.35 3.24
CA ILE A 49 0.01 16.45 3.70
C ILE A 49 0.84 17.47 4.47
N THR A 50 1.63 17.01 5.43
CA THR A 50 2.37 17.93 6.27
C THR A 50 3.46 18.65 5.48
N ALA A 51 4.18 17.97 4.59
CA ALA A 51 5.16 18.58 3.70
C ALA A 51 4.53 19.58 2.71
N TYR A 52 3.28 19.35 2.29
CA TYR A 52 2.55 20.24 1.40
C TYR A 52 2.22 21.58 2.07
N TYR A 53 1.77 21.54 3.34
CA TYR A 53 1.44 22.74 4.12
C TYR A 53 2.63 23.36 4.87
N THR A 54 3.80 22.70 4.89
CA THR A 54 5.03 23.25 5.47
C THR A 54 5.69 24.21 4.48
N LYS A 55 6.16 25.36 4.98
CA LYS A 55 6.94 26.32 4.19
C LYS A 55 8.21 25.65 3.65
N ALA A 56 8.74 26.17 2.54
CA ALA A 56 10.00 25.68 2.00
C ALA A 56 11.12 25.84 3.04
N GLY A 57 11.81 24.74 3.37
CA GLY A 57 12.84 24.71 4.41
C GLY A 57 13.25 23.28 4.79
N PRO A 58 14.16 23.13 5.77
CA PRO A 58 14.68 21.83 6.21
C PRO A 58 13.58 20.86 6.64
N ASP A 59 12.59 21.34 7.40
CA ASP A 59 11.48 20.51 7.91
C ASP A 59 10.67 19.87 6.78
N LYS A 60 10.44 20.59 5.69
CA LYS A 60 9.77 20.06 4.50
C LYS A 60 10.61 18.96 3.85
N CYS A 61 11.91 19.21 3.68
CA CYS A 61 12.83 18.21 3.13
C CYS A 61 12.86 16.94 3.98
N ASP A 62 12.89 17.07 5.30
CA ASP A 62 12.90 15.92 6.22
C ASP A 62 11.62 15.09 6.11
N ARG A 63 10.45 15.75 6.01
CA ARG A 63 9.18 15.05 5.78
C ARG A 63 9.12 14.36 4.42
N LEU A 64 9.63 14.99 3.37
CA LEU A 64 9.72 14.37 2.05
C LEU A 64 10.68 13.17 2.04
N ARG A 65 11.79 13.21 2.79
CA ARG A 65 12.69 12.06 2.94
C ARG A 65 12.00 10.91 3.69
N LYS A 66 11.25 11.20 4.76
CA LYS A 66 10.45 10.19 5.48
C LYS A 66 9.40 9.56 4.58
N ALA A 67 8.66 10.37 3.82
CA ALA A 67 7.70 9.90 2.82
C ALA A 67 8.38 8.98 1.79
N ASN A 68 9.53 9.38 1.25
CA ASN A 68 10.27 8.57 0.28
C ASN A 68 10.67 7.20 0.87
N LEU A 69 11.15 7.17 2.12
CA LEU A 69 11.50 5.92 2.77
C LEU A 69 10.27 5.01 2.95
N LYS A 70 9.11 5.58 3.31
CA LYS A 70 7.85 4.81 3.42
C LYS A 70 7.42 4.22 2.08
N ILE A 71 7.62 4.93 0.96
CA ILE A 71 7.37 4.39 -0.38
C ILE A 71 8.28 3.19 -0.66
N GLU A 72 9.56 3.27 -0.31
CA GLU A 72 10.47 2.13 -0.48
C GLU A 72 10.03 0.93 0.38
N HIS A 73 9.65 1.15 1.64
CA HIS A 73 9.09 0.09 2.47
C HIS A 73 7.85 -0.58 1.84
N LEU A 74 6.94 0.22 1.27
CA LEU A 74 5.76 -0.29 0.58
C LEU A 74 6.13 -1.11 -0.67
N ARG A 75 7.15 -0.69 -1.43
CA ARG A 75 7.66 -1.45 -2.60
C ARG A 75 8.22 -2.81 -2.20
N TYR A 76 9.05 -2.86 -1.16
CA TYR A 76 9.60 -4.13 -0.66
C TYR A 76 8.51 -5.02 -0.06
N ALA A 77 7.55 -4.45 0.66
CA ALA A 77 6.40 -5.20 1.18
C ALA A 77 5.55 -5.78 0.04
N ALA A 78 5.28 -5.01 -1.01
CA ALA A 78 4.56 -5.49 -2.20
C ALA A 78 5.32 -6.61 -2.92
N ARG A 79 6.64 -6.50 -3.05
CA ARG A 79 7.50 -7.56 -3.61
C ARG A 79 7.44 -8.82 -2.75
N LEU A 80 7.54 -8.69 -1.43
CA LEU A 80 7.42 -9.82 -0.50
C LEU A 80 6.04 -10.51 -0.62
N SER A 81 4.95 -9.73 -0.69
CA SER A 81 3.60 -10.26 -0.90
C SER A 81 3.48 -11.04 -2.21
N HIS A 82 4.12 -10.56 -3.27
CA HIS A 82 4.18 -11.24 -4.55
C HIS A 82 4.97 -12.56 -4.45
N ASP A 83 6.14 -12.54 -3.83
CA ASP A 83 7.01 -13.72 -3.66
C ASP A 83 6.33 -14.79 -2.79
N LEU A 84 5.56 -14.38 -1.80
CA LEU A 84 4.72 -15.25 -0.96
C LEU A 84 3.43 -15.73 -1.65
N LYS A 85 3.18 -15.33 -2.92
CA LYS A 85 2.02 -15.70 -3.74
C LYS A 85 0.67 -15.35 -3.09
N LEU A 86 0.61 -14.26 -2.33
CA LEU A 86 -0.62 -13.86 -1.61
C LEU A 86 -1.72 -13.35 -2.51
N CYS A 87 -1.35 -12.93 -3.72
CA CYS A 87 -2.28 -12.56 -4.78
C CYS A 87 -2.75 -13.78 -5.60
N SER A 88 -2.36 -15.01 -5.23
CA SER A 88 -2.76 -16.23 -5.95
C SER A 88 -4.15 -16.69 -5.54
N LYS A 89 -5.03 -16.75 -6.54
CA LYS A 89 -6.41 -17.23 -6.49
C LYS A 89 -6.60 -18.36 -5.49
N GLN A 90 -7.61 -18.18 -4.63
CA GLN A 90 -8.34 -19.26 -3.96
C GLN A 90 -8.66 -20.34 -4.99
N THR A 91 -7.79 -21.34 -5.11
CA THR A 91 -8.13 -22.58 -5.77
C THR A 91 -9.11 -23.23 -4.82
N LYS A 92 -10.41 -22.99 -5.04
CA LYS A 92 -11.45 -23.91 -4.62
C LYS A 92 -11.14 -25.23 -5.32
N ARG A 93 -10.27 -26.02 -4.72
CA ARG A 93 -10.31 -27.48 -4.82
C ARG A 93 -11.49 -27.92 -3.97
N SER A 94 -12.69 -27.65 -4.46
CA SER A 94 -13.83 -28.51 -4.16
C SER A 94 -13.55 -29.83 -4.87
N SER A 95 -12.81 -30.69 -4.18
CA SER A 95 -12.83 -32.14 -4.40
C SER A 95 -14.25 -32.63 -4.10
N GLY A 96 -15.16 -32.43 -5.05
CA GLY A 96 -16.39 -33.20 -5.16
C GLY A 96 -16.11 -34.32 -6.14
N SER A 97 -15.46 -35.39 -5.67
CA SER A 97 -15.43 -36.65 -6.42
C SER A 97 -16.88 -37.12 -6.60
N PRO A 98 -17.32 -37.47 -7.83
CA PRO A 98 -18.57 -38.16 -8.02
C PRO A 98 -18.38 -39.60 -7.53
N LEU A 99 -18.81 -39.87 -6.29
CA LEU A 99 -19.03 -41.25 -5.87
C LEU A 99 -20.36 -41.68 -6.47
N ARG A 100 -20.23 -42.48 -7.53
CA ARG A 100 -21.00 -43.69 -7.88
C ARG A 100 -22.50 -43.70 -7.57
#